data_AF-A0A8T5BRF3-F1
#
_entry.id   AF-A0A8T5BRF3-F1
#
_cell.length_a   1.000
_cell.length_b   1.000
_cell.length_c   1.000
_cell.angle_alpha   90.00
_cell.angle_beta   90.00
_cell.angle_gamma   90.00
#
_symmetry.space_group_name_H-M   'P 1'
#
loop_
_entity.id
_entity.type
_entity.pdbx_description
1 polymer ?
#
loop_
_entity_poly.entity_id
_entity_poly.type
_entity_poly.pdbx_seq_one_letter_code
_entity_poly.pdbx_strand_id
1 'polypeptide(L)'
;MSIVKPPTIRELIETYGSEKNAVIHLVNAGFSPEQIAWKTGIPYHRIRLYMDGKDPIKGAPFSRLVEVYERLAVLHGKRGKETELAKFLRTSDLPLEMKIRFALGRIVDESLKVGPGLIERSLSMATGVSIGDIRKLLVDYGEHGEVAYIVKKSLEPRLTIYEVYEAIKLLPKLKSVKERELFITSLIKLSSPLEAKYIVRLLLEDLKLGYHENIVIKAVSKAYGVPSEVIANACALAGLIEGLTLASQGLSKISEIRMRPGTFIKPQLAHLYEPDKVAYPARAEYKFDGSRLQIHKWGSQIWLFSRRGIEKSQTLPEIVEITNQVRHRIVYLMEKL
;
A
#
# COMPACT_ATOMS: atom_id res chain seq x y z
N MET A 1 -0.52 -32.43 42.59
CA MET A 1 -0.30 -32.21 41.14
C MET A 1 0.96 -31.37 41.01
N SER A 2 2.02 -31.90 40.41
CA SER A 2 3.24 -31.13 40.14
C SER A 2 2.87 -29.95 39.25
N ILE A 3 3.08 -28.73 39.72
CA ILE A 3 2.90 -27.52 38.91
C ILE A 3 4.01 -27.56 37.86
N VAL A 4 3.71 -28.13 36.69
CA VAL A 4 4.61 -28.08 35.54
C VAL A 4 4.70 -26.62 35.14
N LYS A 5 5.86 -26.02 35.37
CA LYS A 5 6.11 -24.64 34.96
C LYS A 5 5.94 -24.56 33.44
N PRO A 6 5.12 -23.62 32.91
CA PRO A 6 4.98 -23.48 31.47
C PRO A 6 6.34 -23.19 30.84
N PRO A 7 6.66 -23.81 29.69
CA PRO A 7 7.97 -23.70 29.08
C PRO A 7 8.28 -22.25 28.70
N THR A 8 9.53 -21.84 28.90
CA THR A 8 9.98 -20.51 28.48
C THR A 8 10.06 -20.40 26.96
N ILE A 9 10.07 -19.18 26.41
CA ILE A 9 10.22 -19.02 24.96
C ILE A 9 11.55 -19.60 24.44
N ARG A 10 12.62 -19.56 25.25
CA ARG A 10 13.91 -20.17 24.89
C ARG A 10 13.78 -21.68 24.79
N GLU A 11 13.16 -22.33 25.76
CA GLU A 11 12.90 -23.78 25.73
C GLU A 11 12.03 -24.17 24.53
N LEU A 12 11.02 -23.37 24.18
CA LEU A 12 10.20 -23.60 23.00
C LEU A 12 11.01 -23.45 21.71
N ILE A 13 11.89 -22.46 21.60
CA ILE A 13 12.77 -22.29 20.43
C ILE A 13 13.78 -23.44 20.33
N GLU A 14 14.36 -23.88 21.44
CA GLU A 14 15.26 -25.04 21.48
C GLU A 14 14.54 -26.32 21.05
N THR A 15 13.28 -26.51 21.47
CA THR A 15 12.48 -27.70 21.13
C THR A 15 12.01 -27.70 19.68
N TYR A 16 11.56 -26.55 19.16
CA TYR A 16 10.92 -26.43 17.84
C TYR A 16 11.84 -25.84 16.75
N GLY A 17 13.09 -25.49 17.10
CA GLY A 17 14.15 -25.01 16.23
C GLY A 17 14.06 -23.54 15.80
N SER A 18 12.90 -22.89 15.93
CA SER A 18 12.73 -21.47 15.59
C SER A 18 11.56 -20.81 16.31
N GLU A 19 11.59 -19.49 16.42
CA GLU A 19 10.48 -18.69 16.98
C GLU A 19 9.17 -18.94 16.21
N LYS A 20 9.25 -19.01 14.87
CA LYS A 20 8.12 -19.33 14.00
C LYS A 20 7.48 -20.69 14.37
N ASN A 21 8.29 -21.73 14.47
CA ASN A 21 7.79 -23.08 14.76
C ASN A 21 7.22 -23.17 16.17
N ALA A 22 7.85 -22.51 17.15
CA ALA A 22 7.34 -22.40 18.50
C ALA A 22 5.95 -21.73 18.53
N VAL A 23 5.77 -20.63 17.79
CA VAL A 23 4.46 -19.96 17.67
C VAL A 23 3.43 -20.86 16.99
N ILE A 24 3.78 -21.53 15.88
CA ILE A 24 2.87 -22.44 15.18
C ILE A 24 2.44 -23.58 16.10
N HIS A 25 3.36 -24.14 16.88
CA HIS A 25 3.03 -25.17 17.87
C HIS A 25 2.03 -24.65 18.92
N LEU A 26 2.26 -23.46 19.49
CA LEU A 26 1.34 -22.88 20.46
C LEU A 26 -0.05 -22.60 19.88
N VAL A 27 -0.12 -22.14 18.63
CA VAL A 27 -1.40 -21.96 17.92
C VAL A 27 -2.12 -23.30 17.75
N ASN A 28 -1.41 -24.35 17.34
CA ASN A 28 -1.97 -25.70 17.20
C ASN A 28 -2.42 -26.30 18.55
N ALA A 29 -1.77 -25.91 19.65
CA ALA A 29 -2.15 -26.27 21.01
C ALA A 29 -3.35 -25.44 21.53
N GLY A 30 -3.94 -24.56 20.72
CA GLY A 30 -5.15 -23.80 21.03
C GLY A 30 -4.92 -22.45 21.71
N PHE A 31 -3.68 -21.97 21.82
CA PHE A 31 -3.42 -20.63 22.36
C PHE A 31 -3.77 -19.53 21.34
N SER A 32 -4.46 -18.49 21.81
CA SER A 32 -4.73 -17.30 20.99
C SER A 32 -3.46 -16.47 20.78
N PRO A 33 -3.37 -15.66 19.69
CA PRO A 33 -2.22 -14.78 19.46
C PRO A 33 -1.95 -13.83 20.64
N GLU A 34 -2.99 -13.35 21.32
CA GLU A 34 -2.89 -12.52 22.53
C GLU A 34 -2.25 -13.28 23.69
N GLN A 35 -2.66 -14.53 23.91
CA GLN A 35 -2.10 -15.39 24.95
C GLN A 35 -0.63 -15.72 24.66
N ILE A 36 -0.28 -15.98 23.40
CA ILE A 36 1.10 -16.22 22.98
C ILE A 36 1.94 -14.97 23.22
N ALA A 37 1.48 -13.79 22.78
CA ALA A 37 2.19 -12.52 22.97
C ALA A 37 2.45 -12.25 24.46
N TRP A 38 1.44 -12.43 25.31
CA TRP A 38 1.54 -12.22 26.75
C TRP A 38 2.50 -13.22 27.43
N LYS A 39 2.47 -14.51 27.05
CA LYS A 39 3.30 -15.56 27.67
C LYS A 39 4.75 -15.53 27.20
N THR A 40 4.98 -15.24 25.93
CA THR A 40 6.31 -15.39 25.29
C THR A 40 7.07 -14.08 25.18
N GLY A 41 6.37 -12.94 25.23
CA GLY A 41 6.93 -11.63 24.92
C GLY A 41 7.15 -11.41 23.41
N ILE A 42 6.78 -12.37 22.55
CA ILE A 42 6.88 -12.19 21.10
C ILE A 42 5.88 -11.09 20.69
N PRO A 43 6.32 -10.10 19.89
CA PRO A 43 5.45 -9.06 19.35
C PRO A 43 4.24 -9.64 18.61
N TYR A 44 3.04 -9.13 18.91
CA TYR A 44 1.77 -9.59 18.32
C TYR A 44 1.79 -9.61 16.79
N HIS A 45 2.40 -8.61 16.15
CA HIS A 45 2.50 -8.58 14.68
C HIS A 45 3.39 -9.69 14.12
N ARG A 46 4.48 -10.06 14.80
CA ARG A 46 5.32 -11.20 14.41
C ARG A 46 4.59 -12.52 14.52
N ILE A 47 3.82 -12.73 15.60
CA ILE A 47 2.96 -13.91 15.77
C ILE A 47 2.01 -14.04 14.58
N ARG A 48 1.35 -12.94 14.21
CA ARG A 48 0.43 -12.91 13.05
C ARG A 48 1.15 -13.18 11.72
N LEU A 49 2.37 -12.66 11.54
CA LEU A 49 3.19 -12.96 10.37
C LEU A 49 3.58 -14.44 10.30
N TYR A 50 3.97 -15.05 11.42
CA TYR A 50 4.27 -16.49 11.48
C TYR A 50 3.05 -17.35 11.12
N MET A 51 1.85 -16.95 11.58
CA MET A 51 0.59 -17.59 11.21
C MET A 51 0.26 -17.44 9.71
N ASP A 52 0.66 -16.35 9.05
CA ASP A 52 0.56 -16.16 7.59
C ASP A 52 1.75 -16.81 6.84
N GLY A 53 2.58 -17.59 7.54
CA GLY A 53 3.72 -18.32 6.96
C GLY A 53 4.97 -17.47 6.72
N LYS A 54 4.98 -16.20 7.13
CA LYS A 54 6.08 -15.25 6.91
C LYS A 54 7.11 -15.29 8.03
N ASP A 55 8.36 -14.99 7.70
CA ASP A 55 9.47 -14.89 8.65
C ASP A 55 10.07 -13.47 8.58
N PRO A 56 9.82 -12.61 9.59
CA PRO A 56 10.17 -11.19 9.55
C PRO A 56 11.65 -10.88 9.84
N ILE A 57 12.47 -11.86 10.23
CA ILE A 57 13.79 -11.60 10.83
C ILE A 57 14.90 -11.36 9.77
N LYS A 58 14.65 -11.61 8.48
CA LYS A 58 15.67 -11.47 7.43
C LYS A 58 15.52 -10.17 6.64
N GLY A 59 16.57 -9.35 6.60
CA GLY A 59 16.68 -8.23 5.65
C GLY A 59 17.38 -7.00 6.18
N ALA A 60 17.45 -5.96 5.34
CA ALA A 60 17.97 -4.66 5.73
C ALA A 60 17.07 -3.99 6.80
N PRO A 61 17.66 -3.23 7.74
CA PRO A 61 16.89 -2.52 8.76
C PRO A 61 15.98 -1.46 8.14
N PHE A 62 14.79 -1.26 8.72
CA PHE A 62 13.82 -0.29 8.24
C PHE A 62 14.33 1.16 8.34
N SER A 63 15.24 1.43 9.29
CA SER A 63 16.00 2.69 9.38
C SER A 63 16.64 3.12 8.05
N ARG A 64 17.13 2.19 7.23
CA ARG A 64 17.72 2.50 5.91
C ARG A 64 16.71 3.12 4.94
N LEU A 65 15.46 2.66 4.97
CA LEU A 65 14.39 3.27 4.18
C LEU A 65 13.94 4.61 4.78
N VAL A 66 13.87 4.69 6.11
CA VAL A 66 13.59 5.95 6.82
C VAL A 66 14.60 7.04 6.45
N GLU A 67 15.89 6.72 6.33
CA GLU A 67 16.91 7.66 5.86
C GLU A 67 16.64 8.19 4.44
N VAL A 68 16.13 7.33 3.55
CA VAL A 68 15.71 7.77 2.20
C VAL A 68 14.55 8.77 2.33
N TYR A 69 13.57 8.49 3.18
CA TYR A 69 12.45 9.40 3.40
C TYR A 69 12.86 10.72 4.04
N GLU A 70 13.76 10.71 5.02
CA GLU A 70 14.29 11.94 5.63
C GLU A 70 15.05 12.80 4.60
N ARG A 71 15.87 12.17 3.74
CA ARG A 71 16.51 12.88 2.61
C ARG A 71 15.49 13.44 1.63
N LEU A 72 14.38 12.75 1.38
CA LEU A 72 13.29 13.26 0.53
C LEU A 72 12.53 14.41 1.18
N ALA A 73 12.35 14.39 2.50
CA ALA A 73 11.60 15.38 3.26
C ALA A 73 12.27 16.76 3.22
N VAL A 74 13.61 16.82 3.25
CA VAL A 74 14.36 18.08 3.19
C VAL A 74 14.47 18.68 1.78
N LEU A 75 14.12 17.93 0.74
CA LEU A 75 14.19 18.40 -0.64
C LEU A 75 12.94 19.21 -1.01
N HIS A 76 13.10 20.47 -1.43
CA HIS A 76 11.98 21.29 -1.90
C HIS A 76 11.65 21.07 -3.38
N GLY A 77 12.67 20.79 -4.21
CA GLY A 77 12.53 20.68 -5.66
C GLY A 77 12.06 19.30 -6.16
N LYS A 78 11.09 19.29 -7.07
CA LYS A 78 10.61 18.06 -7.75
C LYS A 78 11.75 17.24 -8.38
N ARG A 79 12.73 17.91 -9.02
CA ARG A 79 13.91 17.27 -9.63
C ARG A 79 14.84 16.60 -8.61
N GLY A 80 14.97 17.19 -7.42
CA GLY A 80 15.76 16.62 -6.33
C GLY A 80 15.13 15.31 -5.86
N LYS A 81 13.82 15.32 -5.59
CA LYS A 81 13.06 14.14 -5.17
C LYS A 81 13.10 13.01 -6.21
N GLU A 82 12.91 13.36 -7.49
CA GLU A 82 13.07 12.43 -8.60
C GLU A 82 14.45 11.76 -8.61
N THR A 83 15.50 12.53 -8.39
CA THR A 83 16.87 12.02 -8.38
C THR A 83 17.12 11.08 -7.20
N GLU A 84 16.65 11.44 -6.01
CA GLU A 84 16.82 10.63 -4.81
C GLU A 84 16.02 9.32 -4.89
N LEU A 85 14.78 9.38 -5.39
CA LEU A 85 13.97 8.19 -5.67
C LEU A 85 14.63 7.31 -6.75
N ALA A 86 15.19 7.89 -7.81
CA ALA A 86 15.89 7.11 -8.84
C ALA A 86 17.12 6.36 -8.28
N LYS A 87 17.85 6.97 -7.32
CA LYS A 87 18.93 6.27 -6.61
C LYS A 87 18.39 5.08 -5.82
N PHE A 88 17.34 5.30 -5.03
CA PHE A 88 16.67 4.24 -4.27
C PHE A 88 16.19 3.11 -5.18
N LEU A 89 15.57 3.41 -6.32
CA LEU A 89 15.08 2.40 -7.26
C LEU A 89 16.21 1.54 -7.89
N ARG A 90 17.44 2.05 -7.97
CA ARG A 90 18.60 1.31 -8.53
C ARG A 90 19.30 0.39 -7.54
N THR A 91 19.01 0.47 -6.24
CA THR A 91 19.64 -0.43 -5.26
C THR A 91 19.24 -1.88 -5.50
N SER A 92 20.14 -2.84 -5.28
CA SER A 92 19.88 -4.28 -5.48
C SER A 92 19.41 -5.00 -4.20
N ASP A 93 19.20 -4.26 -3.12
CA ASP A 93 18.89 -4.78 -1.78
C ASP A 93 17.44 -5.26 -1.63
N LEU A 94 16.53 -4.84 -2.51
CA LEU A 94 15.11 -5.13 -2.44
C LEU A 94 14.51 -5.41 -3.83
N PRO A 95 13.46 -6.24 -3.93
CA PRO A 95 12.69 -6.40 -5.15
C PRO A 95 12.16 -5.06 -5.67
N LEU A 96 12.11 -4.88 -6.99
CA LEU A 96 11.69 -3.62 -7.60
C LEU A 96 10.27 -3.21 -7.21
N GLU A 97 9.33 -4.16 -7.25
CA GLU A 97 7.94 -3.90 -6.85
C GLU A 97 7.85 -3.33 -5.42
N MET A 98 8.62 -3.90 -4.48
CA MET A 98 8.66 -3.43 -3.09
C MET A 98 9.16 -1.98 -3.00
N LYS A 99 10.23 -1.65 -3.73
CA LYS A 99 10.75 -0.27 -3.80
C LYS A 99 9.74 0.70 -4.39
N ILE A 100 9.05 0.29 -5.46
CA ILE A 100 7.99 1.11 -6.09
C ILE A 100 6.85 1.37 -5.09
N ARG A 101 6.39 0.33 -4.38
CA ARG A 101 5.33 0.44 -3.37
C ARG A 101 5.70 1.37 -2.22
N PHE A 102 6.94 1.26 -1.70
CA PHE A 102 7.44 2.21 -0.70
C PHE A 102 7.61 3.63 -1.24
N ALA A 103 8.04 3.80 -2.49
CA ALA A 103 8.12 5.11 -3.13
C ALA A 103 6.74 5.74 -3.33
N LEU A 104 5.71 4.95 -3.63
CA LEU A 104 4.34 5.45 -3.75
C LEU A 104 3.66 5.71 -2.41
N GLY A 105 4.18 5.16 -1.31
CA GLY A 105 3.51 5.15 -0.01
C GLY A 105 2.30 4.22 0.04
N ARG A 106 2.21 3.26 -0.90
CA ARG A 106 1.09 2.32 -1.04
C ARG A 106 1.62 0.89 -1.15
N ILE A 107 1.47 0.13 -0.06
CA ILE A 107 1.99 -1.24 0.03
C ILE A 107 1.05 -2.26 -0.62
N VAL A 108 -0.25 -2.06 -0.56
CA VAL A 108 -1.28 -2.93 -1.16
C VAL A 108 -2.29 -2.07 -1.92
N ASP A 109 -3.05 -2.69 -2.81
CA ASP A 109 -4.08 -1.99 -3.59
C ASP A 109 -5.45 -2.02 -2.86
N GLU A 110 -5.63 -2.96 -1.95
CA GLU A 110 -6.80 -3.07 -1.08
C GLU A 110 -6.74 -2.06 0.07
N SER A 111 -7.91 -1.65 0.57
CA SER A 111 -7.97 -0.82 1.77
C SER A 111 -7.33 -1.53 2.97
N LEU A 112 -6.39 -0.85 3.63
CA LEU A 112 -5.80 -1.29 4.90
C LEU A 112 -6.82 -1.40 6.04
N LYS A 113 -8.00 -0.79 5.89
CA LYS A 113 -9.03 -0.66 6.96
C LYS A 113 -8.43 0.01 8.22
N VAL A 114 -7.50 0.93 8.01
CA VAL A 114 -6.86 1.75 9.05
C VAL A 114 -7.25 3.20 8.82
N GLY A 115 -7.73 3.85 9.88
CA GLY A 115 -8.05 5.27 9.88
C GLY A 115 -7.48 5.99 11.10
N PRO A 116 -7.55 7.33 11.13
CA PRO A 116 -6.95 8.17 12.17
C PRO A 116 -7.24 7.70 13.61
N GLY A 117 -8.50 7.40 13.93
CA GLY A 117 -8.89 6.96 15.27
C GLY A 117 -8.26 5.62 15.70
N LEU A 118 -7.96 4.72 14.76
CA LEU A 118 -7.24 3.48 15.06
C LEU A 118 -5.75 3.75 15.34
N ILE A 119 -5.15 4.68 14.61
CA ILE A 119 -3.78 5.14 14.85
C ILE A 119 -3.67 5.80 16.23
N GLU A 120 -4.59 6.69 16.60
CA GLU A 120 -4.63 7.35 17.91
C GLU A 120 -4.66 6.34 19.06
N ARG A 121 -5.53 5.33 18.98
CA ARG A 121 -5.59 4.28 20.02
C ARG A 121 -4.35 3.41 20.04
N SER A 122 -3.81 3.06 18.86
CA SER A 122 -2.58 2.25 18.77
C SER A 122 -1.36 3.00 19.32
N LEU A 123 -1.25 4.31 19.05
CA LEU A 123 -0.22 5.17 19.64
C LEU A 123 -0.37 5.25 21.15
N SER A 124 -1.59 5.49 21.64
CA SER A 124 -1.88 5.54 23.08
C SER A 124 -1.45 4.24 23.78
N MET A 125 -1.83 3.10 23.22
CA MET A 125 -1.49 1.78 23.77
C MET A 125 0.02 1.45 23.63
N ALA A 126 0.69 1.97 22.60
CA ALA A 126 2.10 1.74 22.36
C ALA A 126 3.01 2.57 23.28
N THR A 127 2.63 3.83 23.56
CA THR A 127 3.48 4.80 24.27
C THR A 127 3.02 5.08 25.70
N GLY A 128 1.78 4.73 26.05
CA GLY A 128 1.15 5.06 27.33
C GLY A 128 0.63 6.49 27.41
N VAL A 129 0.75 7.29 26.34
CA VAL A 129 0.21 8.66 26.28
C VAL A 129 -1.31 8.61 26.14
N SER A 130 -2.03 9.52 26.81
CA SER A 130 -3.50 9.56 26.72
C SER A 130 -3.96 9.94 25.31
N ILE A 131 -5.12 9.44 24.88
CA ILE A 131 -5.73 9.82 23.58
C ILE A 131 -5.97 11.34 23.53
N GLY A 132 -6.32 11.96 24.67
CA GLY A 132 -6.51 13.40 24.77
C GLY A 132 -5.24 14.18 24.42
N ASP A 133 -4.09 13.77 24.94
CA ASP A 133 -2.81 14.43 24.67
C ASP A 133 -2.30 14.15 23.26
N ILE A 134 -2.54 12.95 22.72
CA ILE A 134 -2.28 12.64 21.31
C ILE A 134 -3.06 13.59 20.39
N ARG A 135 -4.33 13.87 20.70
CA ARG A 135 -5.15 14.80 19.92
C ARG A 135 -4.69 16.25 20.06
N LYS A 136 -4.23 16.68 21.23
CA LYS A 136 -3.60 18.01 21.40
C LYS A 136 -2.37 18.14 20.50
N LEU A 137 -1.46 17.16 20.55
CA LEU A 137 -0.31 17.12 19.66
C LEU A 137 -0.71 17.11 18.19
N LEU A 138 -1.81 16.43 17.82
CA LEU A 138 -2.30 16.45 16.45
C LEU A 138 -2.75 17.86 16.00
N VAL A 139 -3.33 18.65 16.90
CA VAL A 139 -3.67 20.07 16.62
C VAL A 139 -2.40 20.88 16.40
N ASP A 140 -1.37 20.68 17.22
CA ASP A 140 -0.13 21.46 17.17
C ASP A 140 0.76 21.12 15.96
N TYR A 141 0.81 19.83 15.58
CA TYR A 141 1.74 19.31 14.57
C TYR A 141 1.07 18.87 13.25
N GLY A 142 -0.27 18.84 13.21
CA GLY A 142 -1.07 18.71 11.99
C GLY A 142 -1.22 17.30 11.40
N GLU A 143 -0.38 16.32 11.76
CA GLU A 143 -0.47 14.95 11.21
C GLU A 143 0.06 13.87 12.16
N HIS A 144 -0.49 12.64 12.06
CA HIS A 144 -0.24 11.55 13.02
C HIS A 144 1.19 11.02 13.02
N GLY A 145 1.93 11.14 11.92
CA GLY A 145 3.35 10.75 11.82
C GLY A 145 4.26 11.59 12.72
N GLU A 146 4.12 12.92 12.71
CA GLU A 146 4.84 13.82 13.62
C GLU A 146 4.42 13.55 15.06
N VAL A 147 3.13 13.33 15.33
CA VAL A 147 2.68 12.95 16.67
C VAL A 147 3.35 11.65 17.11
N ALA A 148 3.42 10.64 16.23
CA ALA A 148 4.09 9.37 16.52
C ALA A 148 5.59 9.55 16.81
N TYR A 149 6.28 10.42 16.07
CA TYR A 149 7.67 10.80 16.35
C TYR A 149 7.82 11.38 17.75
N ILE A 150 6.94 12.30 18.15
CA ILE A 150 7.01 13.01 19.43
C ILE A 150 6.71 12.09 20.61
N VAL A 151 5.64 11.28 20.53
CA VAL A 151 5.22 10.45 21.67
C VAL A 151 6.08 9.21 21.84
N LYS A 152 6.84 8.81 20.82
CA LYS A 152 7.66 7.61 20.86
C LYS A 152 9.01 7.92 21.53
N LYS A 153 9.31 7.21 22.61
CA LYS A 153 10.63 7.26 23.26
C LYS A 153 11.68 6.51 22.42
N SER A 154 12.92 7.00 22.49
CA SER A 154 14.07 6.43 21.77
C SER A 154 14.27 4.96 22.13
N LEU A 155 14.32 4.13 21.10
CA LEU A 155 14.72 2.74 21.13
C LEU A 155 15.65 2.52 19.94
N GLU A 156 16.60 1.59 20.10
CA GLU A 156 17.38 1.07 18.97
C GLU A 156 16.42 0.51 17.89
N PRO A 157 16.65 0.81 16.60
CA PRO A 157 15.89 0.24 15.49
C PRO A 157 15.91 -1.29 15.52
N ARG A 158 14.74 -1.93 15.44
CA ARG A 158 14.59 -3.41 15.50
C ARG A 158 13.81 -4.01 14.33
N LEU A 159 13.19 -3.18 13.51
CA LEU A 159 12.35 -3.62 12.40
C LEU A 159 13.17 -3.74 11.12
N THR A 160 12.86 -4.74 10.30
CA THR A 160 13.41 -4.85 8.94
C THR A 160 12.43 -4.26 7.92
N ILE A 161 12.95 -3.89 6.74
CA ILE A 161 12.10 -3.41 5.63
C ILE A 161 11.07 -4.49 5.24
N TYR A 162 11.51 -5.75 5.18
CA TYR A 162 10.65 -6.89 4.85
C TYR A 162 9.55 -7.10 5.90
N GLU A 163 9.89 -6.99 7.18
CA GLU A 163 8.94 -7.07 8.29
C GLU A 163 7.84 -6.03 8.18
N VAL A 164 8.20 -4.75 7.98
CA VAL A 164 7.22 -3.66 7.83
C VAL A 164 6.34 -3.87 6.58
N TYR A 165 6.95 -4.28 5.47
CA TYR A 165 6.24 -4.55 4.23
C TYR A 165 5.18 -5.65 4.38
N GLU A 166 5.58 -6.82 4.88
CA GLU A 166 4.66 -7.94 5.08
C GLU A 166 3.63 -7.64 6.18
N ALA A 167 4.01 -6.86 7.21
CA ALA A 167 3.09 -6.44 8.25
C ALA A 167 1.94 -5.59 7.69
N ILE A 168 2.25 -4.58 6.87
CA ILE A 168 1.23 -3.73 6.24
C ILE A 168 0.39 -4.57 5.26
N LYS A 169 1.02 -5.47 4.49
CA LYS A 169 0.34 -6.37 3.55
C LYS A 169 -0.66 -7.33 4.22
N LEU A 170 -0.44 -7.66 5.49
CA LEU A 170 -1.33 -8.55 6.24
C LEU A 170 -2.59 -7.84 6.79
N LEU A 171 -2.57 -6.51 6.96
CA LEU A 171 -3.66 -5.74 7.58
C LEU A 171 -5.04 -5.95 6.95
N PRO A 172 -5.20 -5.97 5.60
CA PRO A 172 -6.51 -6.18 4.98
C PRO A 172 -7.17 -7.51 5.36
N LYS A 173 -6.36 -8.54 5.67
CA LYS A 173 -6.80 -9.90 6.05
C LYS A 173 -7.24 -9.98 7.52
N LEU A 174 -6.83 -9.05 8.39
CA LEU A 174 -7.27 -9.04 9.79
C LEU A 174 -8.76 -8.75 9.87
N LYS A 175 -9.49 -9.50 10.69
CA LYS A 175 -10.96 -9.51 10.68
C LYS A 175 -11.52 -8.40 11.55
N SER A 176 -11.02 -8.27 12.78
CA SER A 176 -11.57 -7.32 13.75
C SER A 176 -10.74 -6.05 13.92
N VAL A 177 -11.39 -4.97 14.40
CA VAL A 177 -10.72 -3.71 14.74
C VAL A 177 -9.71 -3.92 15.86
N LYS A 178 -10.03 -4.75 16.86
CA LYS A 178 -9.16 -5.08 17.98
C LYS A 178 -7.89 -5.79 17.52
N GLU A 179 -7.99 -6.71 16.57
CA GLU A 179 -6.82 -7.39 16.00
C GLU A 179 -5.87 -6.39 15.30
N ARG A 180 -6.42 -5.47 14.50
CA ARG A 180 -5.62 -4.43 13.84
C ARG A 180 -4.97 -3.48 14.84
N GLU A 181 -5.69 -3.10 15.89
CA GLU A 181 -5.17 -2.25 16.96
C GLU A 181 -3.98 -2.89 17.68
N LEU A 182 -4.11 -4.14 18.12
CA LEU A 182 -3.02 -4.89 18.76
C LEU A 182 -1.83 -5.09 17.83
N PHE A 183 -2.10 -5.34 16.54
CA PHE A 183 -1.09 -5.50 15.51
C PHE A 183 -0.28 -4.22 15.29
N ILE A 184 -0.94 -3.10 15.05
CA ILE A 184 -0.31 -1.79 14.83
C ILE A 184 0.41 -1.34 16.10
N THR A 185 -0.21 -1.47 17.26
CA THR A 185 0.42 -1.18 18.57
C THR A 185 1.73 -1.94 18.72
N SER A 186 1.73 -3.23 18.42
CA SER A 186 2.92 -4.06 18.54
C SER A 186 4.02 -3.67 17.57
N LEU A 187 3.68 -3.22 16.36
CA LEU A 187 4.64 -2.74 15.37
C LEU A 187 5.28 -1.41 15.83
N ILE A 188 4.46 -0.46 16.31
CA ILE A 188 4.94 0.84 16.84
C ILE A 188 5.80 0.65 18.10
N LYS A 189 5.49 -0.33 18.96
CA LYS A 189 6.31 -0.60 20.16
C LYS A 189 7.77 -0.96 19.82
N LEU A 190 8.00 -1.64 18.69
CA LEU A 190 9.35 -2.02 18.25
C LEU A 190 10.08 -0.94 17.45
N SER A 191 9.39 0.09 17.00
CA SER A 191 9.96 1.09 16.12
C SER A 191 10.76 2.15 16.90
N SER A 192 11.80 2.70 16.30
CA SER A 192 12.38 3.97 16.72
C SER A 192 11.37 5.12 16.50
N PRO A 193 11.62 6.34 17.01
CA PRO A 193 10.73 7.48 16.78
C PRO A 193 10.53 7.80 15.29
N LEU A 194 11.62 7.82 14.50
CA LEU A 194 11.53 8.07 13.06
C LEU A 194 10.87 6.91 12.32
N GLU A 195 11.11 5.66 12.74
CA GLU A 195 10.40 4.52 12.17
C GLU A 195 8.89 4.61 12.46
N ALA A 196 8.48 5.01 13.67
CA ALA A 196 7.08 5.19 14.04
C ALA A 196 6.38 6.21 13.12
N LYS A 197 7.05 7.34 12.88
CA LYS A 197 6.57 8.39 11.96
C LYS A 197 6.24 7.85 10.58
N TYR A 198 7.18 7.13 9.97
CA TYR A 198 6.98 6.62 8.62
C TYR A 198 6.08 5.38 8.55
N ILE A 199 6.05 4.54 9.59
CA ILE A 199 5.06 3.46 9.69
C ILE A 199 3.64 4.06 9.72
N VAL A 200 3.38 5.06 10.56
CA VAL A 200 2.06 5.71 10.62
C VAL A 200 1.67 6.35 9.29
N ARG A 201 2.62 7.04 8.63
CA ARG A 201 2.41 7.62 7.30
C ARG A 201 2.10 6.57 6.23
N LEU A 202 2.78 5.42 6.24
CA LEU A 202 2.50 4.29 5.36
C LEU A 202 1.12 3.66 5.66
N LEU A 203 0.75 3.54 6.93
CA LEU A 203 -0.56 3.00 7.35
C LEU A 203 -1.73 3.90 6.96
N LEU A 204 -1.50 5.21 6.85
CA LEU A 204 -2.47 6.19 6.38
C LEU A 204 -2.35 6.47 4.87
N GLU A 205 -1.44 5.78 4.17
CA GLU A 205 -1.17 5.93 2.74
C GLU A 205 -0.82 7.38 2.32
N ASP A 206 -0.22 8.14 3.23
CA ASP A 206 0.21 9.52 3.01
C ASP A 206 1.60 9.75 3.63
N LEU A 207 2.64 9.70 2.79
CA LEU A 207 4.02 9.88 3.20
C LEU A 207 4.36 11.31 3.66
N LYS A 208 3.52 12.31 3.37
CA LYS A 208 3.81 13.74 3.62
C LYS A 208 5.14 14.23 3.03
N LEU A 209 5.64 13.57 1.99
CA LEU A 209 6.90 13.91 1.34
C LEU A 209 6.75 14.89 0.17
N GLY A 210 5.56 15.46 -0.05
CA GLY A 210 5.32 16.50 -1.07
C GLY A 210 5.66 16.06 -2.50
N TYR A 211 5.39 14.80 -2.83
CA TYR A 211 5.41 14.27 -4.19
C TYR A 211 4.29 13.23 -4.37
N HIS A 212 3.96 12.95 -5.62
CA HIS A 212 2.90 12.01 -6.00
C HIS A 212 3.38 11.05 -7.09
N GLU A 213 2.47 10.20 -7.58
CA GLU A 213 2.66 9.20 -8.65
C GLU A 213 3.55 9.68 -9.80
N ASN A 214 3.30 10.89 -10.33
CA ASN A 214 4.06 11.44 -11.46
C ASN A 214 5.57 11.61 -11.19
N ILE A 215 5.96 11.90 -9.94
CA ILE A 215 7.38 12.00 -9.57
C ILE A 215 8.01 10.61 -9.49
N VAL A 216 7.26 9.59 -9.04
CA VAL A 216 7.72 8.19 -9.06
C VAL A 216 7.88 7.69 -10.50
N ILE A 217 6.93 8.01 -11.39
CA ILE A 217 7.06 7.69 -12.84
C ILE A 217 8.35 8.30 -13.41
N LYS A 218 8.62 9.58 -13.11
CA LYS A 218 9.85 10.25 -13.57
C LYS A 218 11.11 9.64 -12.94
N ALA A 219 11.06 9.25 -11.66
CA ALA A 219 12.16 8.57 -11.00
C ALA A 219 12.46 7.20 -11.64
N VAL A 220 11.43 6.43 -12.00
CA VAL A 220 11.56 5.16 -12.74
C VAL A 220 12.12 5.41 -14.14
N SER A 221 11.63 6.43 -14.84
CA SER A 221 12.17 6.88 -16.12
C SER A 221 13.67 7.16 -16.04
N LYS A 222 14.08 7.95 -15.04
CA LYS A 222 15.49 8.26 -14.76
C LYS A 222 16.32 7.05 -14.32
N ALA A 223 15.72 6.09 -13.61
CA ALA A 223 16.42 4.91 -13.13
C ALA A 223 16.73 3.92 -14.27
N TYR A 224 15.81 3.78 -15.24
CA TYR A 224 15.86 2.73 -16.27
C TYR A 224 15.95 3.23 -17.71
N GLY A 225 16.01 4.55 -17.94
CA GLY A 225 16.20 5.13 -19.27
C GLY A 225 15.00 5.01 -20.22
N VAL A 226 13.81 4.71 -19.70
CA VAL A 226 12.56 4.65 -20.47
C VAL A 226 11.84 6.00 -20.39
N PRO A 227 11.34 6.59 -21.51
CA PRO A 227 10.60 7.85 -21.46
C PRO A 227 9.39 7.79 -20.51
N SER A 228 9.19 8.83 -19.70
CA SER A 228 8.11 8.88 -18.70
C SER A 228 6.71 8.74 -19.28
N GLU A 229 6.49 9.22 -20.50
CA GLU A 229 5.20 9.09 -21.20
C GLU A 229 4.90 7.63 -21.57
N VAL A 230 5.93 6.88 -21.99
CA VAL A 230 5.82 5.46 -22.29
C VAL A 230 5.50 4.66 -21.02
N ILE A 231 6.14 5.00 -19.91
CA ILE A 231 5.83 4.39 -18.60
C ILE A 231 4.42 4.76 -18.15
N ALA A 232 4.01 6.02 -18.27
CA ALA A 232 2.66 6.46 -17.89
C ALA A 232 1.58 5.72 -18.68
N ASN A 233 1.80 5.50 -19.98
CA ASN A 233 0.92 4.71 -20.83
C ASN A 233 0.90 3.23 -20.41
N ALA A 234 2.06 2.65 -20.09
CA ALA A 234 2.14 1.29 -19.54
C ALA A 234 1.32 1.16 -18.24
N CYS A 235 1.46 2.11 -17.32
CA CYS A 235 0.70 2.17 -16.07
C CYS A 235 -0.82 2.29 -16.32
N ALA A 236 -1.23 3.05 -17.33
CA ALA A 236 -2.64 3.21 -17.67
C ALA A 236 -3.26 1.94 -18.28
N LEU A 237 -2.46 1.09 -18.93
CA LEU A 237 -2.92 -0.13 -19.60
C LEU A 237 -2.82 -1.39 -18.74
N ALA A 238 -1.74 -1.53 -17.97
CA ALA A 238 -1.45 -2.71 -17.16
C ALA A 238 -1.75 -2.51 -15.67
N GLY A 239 -1.92 -1.25 -15.24
CA GLY A 239 -1.99 -0.89 -13.82
C GLY A 239 -0.67 -0.28 -13.34
N LEU A 240 -0.76 0.55 -12.29
CA LEU A 240 0.35 1.41 -11.86
C LEU A 240 1.61 0.62 -11.48
N ILE A 241 1.47 -0.39 -10.62
CA ILE A 241 2.62 -1.16 -10.12
C ILE A 241 3.26 -1.99 -11.24
N GLU A 242 2.44 -2.65 -12.05
CA GLU A 242 2.92 -3.47 -13.18
C GLU A 242 3.63 -2.60 -14.22
N GLY A 243 3.02 -1.48 -14.63
CA GLY A 243 3.61 -0.54 -15.59
C GLY A 243 4.94 0.05 -15.12
N LEU A 244 5.06 0.43 -13.84
CA LEU A 244 6.32 0.92 -13.27
C LEU A 244 7.40 -0.19 -13.20
N THR A 245 7.01 -1.43 -12.90
CA THR A 245 7.95 -2.55 -12.79
C THR A 245 8.49 -2.96 -14.16
N LEU A 246 7.65 -2.92 -15.20
CA LEU A 246 8.03 -3.23 -16.58
C LEU A 246 9.08 -2.29 -17.16
N ALA A 247 9.21 -1.07 -16.64
CA ALA A 247 10.24 -0.12 -17.07
C ALA A 247 11.67 -0.68 -16.90
N SER A 248 11.90 -1.55 -15.90
CA SER A 248 13.20 -2.21 -15.72
C SER A 248 13.56 -3.22 -16.81
N GLN A 249 12.56 -3.68 -17.58
CA GLN A 249 12.73 -4.63 -18.68
C GLN A 249 12.92 -3.91 -20.03
N GLY A 250 12.86 -2.58 -20.05
CA GLY A 250 13.11 -1.75 -21.22
C GLY A 250 11.89 -1.55 -22.14
N LEU A 251 12.12 -0.77 -23.20
CA LEU A 251 11.09 -0.34 -24.16
C LEU A 251 10.42 -1.49 -24.91
N SER A 252 11.18 -2.53 -25.27
CA SER A 252 10.66 -3.71 -25.99
C SER A 252 9.57 -4.42 -25.19
N LYS A 253 9.74 -4.57 -23.87
CA LYS A 253 8.75 -5.22 -23.04
C LYS A 253 7.49 -4.38 -22.86
N ILE A 254 7.63 -3.05 -22.76
CA ILE A 254 6.49 -2.14 -22.64
C ILE A 254 5.64 -2.15 -23.92
N SER A 255 6.26 -2.24 -25.11
CA SER A 255 5.53 -2.28 -26.38
C SER A 255 4.76 -3.57 -26.60
N GLU A 256 5.05 -4.64 -25.85
CA GLU A 256 4.26 -5.88 -25.81
C GLU A 256 2.97 -5.75 -24.99
N ILE A 257 2.83 -4.71 -24.15
CA ILE A 257 1.59 -4.51 -23.38
C ILE A 257 0.44 -4.37 -24.36
N ARG A 258 -0.58 -5.17 -24.10
CA ARG A 258 -1.87 -5.10 -24.78
C ARG A 258 -2.92 -4.77 -23.76
N MET A 259 -3.91 -4.01 -24.19
CA MET A 259 -5.10 -3.74 -23.42
C MET A 259 -5.80 -5.06 -23.09
N ARG A 260 -6.13 -5.27 -21.82
CA ARG A 260 -6.83 -6.47 -21.36
C ARG A 260 -8.24 -6.09 -20.85
N PRO A 261 -9.29 -6.81 -21.28
CA PRO A 261 -10.60 -6.71 -20.64
C PRO A 261 -10.49 -6.96 -19.13
N GLY A 262 -11.30 -6.25 -18.35
CA GLY A 262 -11.22 -6.28 -16.88
C GLY A 262 -10.18 -5.33 -16.26
N THR A 263 -9.31 -4.68 -17.05
CA THR A 263 -8.39 -3.65 -16.52
C THR A 263 -8.94 -2.25 -16.77
N PHE A 264 -9.23 -1.51 -15.69
CA PHE A 264 -9.66 -0.11 -15.80
C PHE A 264 -8.60 0.74 -16.50
N ILE A 265 -9.04 1.66 -17.36
CA ILE A 265 -8.18 2.59 -18.09
C ILE A 265 -8.60 3.99 -17.70
N LYS A 266 -7.65 4.87 -17.37
CA LYS A 266 -8.00 6.26 -17.02
C LYS A 266 -8.77 6.88 -18.20
N PRO A 267 -10.02 7.36 -18.00
CA PRO A 267 -10.82 7.87 -19.10
C PRO A 267 -10.19 9.14 -19.69
N GLN A 268 -10.17 9.24 -21.01
CA GLN A 268 -9.78 10.48 -21.68
C GLN A 268 -10.68 11.63 -21.22
N LEU A 269 -10.05 12.74 -20.83
CA LEU A 269 -10.73 13.97 -20.45
C LEU A 269 -10.84 14.89 -21.66
N ALA A 270 -11.87 15.75 -21.65
CA ALA A 270 -12.04 16.80 -22.64
C ALA A 270 -11.74 18.17 -22.00
N HIS A 271 -11.20 19.08 -22.80
CA HIS A 271 -11.14 20.50 -22.44
C HIS A 271 -12.46 21.17 -22.80
N LEU A 272 -12.68 22.36 -22.24
CA LEU A 272 -13.77 23.23 -22.70
C LEU A 272 -13.54 23.58 -24.17
N TYR A 273 -14.64 23.70 -24.92
CA TYR A 273 -14.58 24.01 -26.34
C TYR A 273 -14.00 25.41 -26.57
N GLU A 274 -12.97 25.47 -27.42
CA GLU A 274 -12.33 26.71 -27.89
C GLU A 274 -12.26 26.63 -29.43
N PRO A 275 -12.96 27.52 -30.17
CA PRO A 275 -13.12 27.39 -31.63
C PRO A 275 -11.81 27.30 -32.41
N ASP A 276 -10.78 28.00 -31.95
CA ASP A 276 -9.43 28.09 -32.51
C ASP A 276 -8.58 26.84 -32.25
N LYS A 277 -8.97 25.99 -31.29
CA LYS A 277 -8.25 24.75 -30.93
C LYS A 277 -8.84 23.48 -31.56
N VAL A 278 -9.92 23.60 -32.32
CA VAL A 278 -10.57 22.44 -32.96
C VAL A 278 -10.06 22.27 -34.39
N ALA A 279 -9.46 21.11 -34.66
CA ALA A 279 -9.14 20.69 -36.01
C ALA A 279 -10.39 20.09 -36.69
N TYR A 280 -10.67 20.53 -37.91
CA TYR A 280 -11.80 20.04 -38.70
C TYR A 280 -11.36 19.03 -39.77
N PRO A 281 -12.21 18.04 -40.12
CA PRO A 281 -13.58 17.85 -39.63
C PRO A 281 -13.64 17.29 -38.20
N ALA A 282 -14.65 17.72 -37.43
CA ALA A 282 -14.88 17.28 -36.05
C ALA A 282 -16.19 16.49 -35.92
N ARG A 283 -16.24 15.54 -34.98
CA ARG A 283 -17.45 14.80 -34.60
C ARG A 283 -18.06 15.43 -33.36
N ALA A 284 -19.34 15.77 -33.43
CA ALA A 284 -20.10 16.28 -32.29
C ALA A 284 -21.02 15.19 -31.75
N GLU A 285 -21.08 15.07 -30.42
CA GLU A 285 -21.95 14.14 -29.69
C GLU A 285 -22.66 14.89 -28.55
N TYR A 286 -23.84 14.42 -28.16
CA TYR A 286 -24.51 14.95 -26.97
C TYR A 286 -23.69 14.64 -25.72
N LYS A 287 -23.50 15.65 -24.87
CA LYS A 287 -22.94 15.46 -23.53
C LYS A 287 -24.09 15.10 -22.59
N PHE A 288 -24.17 13.85 -22.16
CA PHE A 288 -25.21 13.43 -21.23
C PHE A 288 -24.88 13.90 -19.81
N ASP A 289 -25.92 14.14 -19.01
CA ASP A 289 -25.77 14.45 -17.59
C ASP A 289 -26.00 13.19 -16.78
N GLY A 290 -24.92 12.51 -16.43
CA GLY A 290 -25.00 11.17 -15.87
C GLY A 290 -23.67 10.64 -15.38
N SER A 291 -23.67 9.36 -15.04
CA SER A 291 -22.46 8.65 -14.62
C SER A 291 -21.77 8.00 -15.80
N ARG A 292 -20.50 8.36 -16.05
CA ARG A 292 -19.65 7.70 -17.03
C ARG A 292 -19.28 6.29 -16.57
N LEU A 293 -19.63 5.29 -17.37
CA LEU A 293 -19.23 3.90 -17.18
C LEU A 293 -18.29 3.45 -18.30
N GLN A 294 -17.20 2.80 -17.91
CA GLN A 294 -16.30 2.09 -18.79
C GLN A 294 -16.60 0.59 -18.70
N ILE A 295 -17.11 0.02 -19.79
CA ILE A 295 -17.62 -1.34 -19.85
C ILE A 295 -16.58 -2.25 -20.50
N HIS A 296 -16.21 -3.33 -19.82
CA HIS A 296 -15.33 -4.34 -20.38
C HIS A 296 -16.14 -5.61 -20.54
N LYS A 297 -16.07 -6.24 -21.71
CA LYS A 297 -16.68 -7.53 -21.99
C LYS A 297 -15.60 -8.50 -22.46
N TRP A 298 -15.65 -9.75 -22.00
CA TRP A 298 -14.81 -10.82 -22.49
C TRP A 298 -15.55 -12.15 -22.40
N GLY A 299 -16.08 -12.61 -23.54
CA GLY A 299 -17.03 -13.73 -23.53
C GLY A 299 -18.26 -13.39 -22.68
N SER A 300 -18.48 -14.17 -21.63
CA SER A 300 -19.56 -13.96 -20.64
C SER A 300 -19.17 -13.05 -19.47
N GLN A 301 -17.89 -12.67 -19.33
CA GLN A 301 -17.44 -11.81 -18.24
C GLN A 301 -17.65 -10.34 -18.60
N ILE A 302 -18.25 -9.59 -17.67
CA ILE A 302 -18.56 -8.17 -17.83
C ILE A 302 -18.09 -7.43 -16.58
N TRP A 303 -17.37 -6.33 -16.77
CA TRP A 303 -16.95 -5.42 -15.71
C TRP A 303 -17.43 -4.01 -16.04
N LEU A 304 -17.89 -3.30 -15.01
CA LEU A 304 -18.38 -1.93 -15.12
C LEU A 304 -17.52 -1.03 -14.24
N PHE A 305 -16.67 -0.21 -14.82
CA PHE A 305 -15.86 0.73 -14.06
C PHE A 305 -16.48 2.13 -14.08
N SER A 306 -16.64 2.72 -12.90
CA SER A 306 -16.97 4.15 -12.76
C SER A 306 -15.81 5.04 -13.25
N ARG A 307 -16.04 6.36 -13.35
CA ARG A 307 -15.01 7.38 -13.65
C ARG A 307 -13.74 7.25 -12.79
N ARG A 308 -13.85 6.76 -11.55
CA ARG A 308 -12.74 6.58 -10.60
C ARG A 308 -12.14 5.17 -10.59
N GLY A 309 -12.56 4.30 -11.50
CA GLY A 309 -12.07 2.91 -11.58
C GLY A 309 -12.67 1.97 -10.54
N ILE A 310 -13.68 2.41 -9.78
CA ILE A 310 -14.45 1.52 -8.89
C ILE A 310 -15.28 0.59 -9.75
N GLU A 311 -15.13 -0.72 -9.56
CA GLU A 311 -15.93 -1.78 -10.19
C GLU A 311 -17.37 -1.74 -9.64
N LYS A 312 -18.36 -1.79 -10.53
CA LYS A 312 -19.78 -1.56 -10.27
C LYS A 312 -20.69 -2.68 -10.80
N SER A 313 -20.15 -3.77 -11.34
CA SER A 313 -20.95 -4.89 -11.88
C SER A 313 -21.99 -5.40 -10.88
N GLN A 314 -21.61 -5.48 -9.59
CA GLN A 314 -22.52 -5.92 -8.52
C GLN A 314 -23.56 -4.87 -8.12
N THR A 315 -23.30 -3.58 -8.33
CA THR A 315 -24.20 -2.49 -7.95
C THR A 315 -25.16 -2.10 -9.09
N LEU A 316 -24.83 -2.47 -10.33
CA LEU A 316 -25.58 -2.14 -11.55
C LEU A 316 -25.85 -3.40 -12.40
N PRO A 317 -26.53 -4.43 -11.85
CA PRO A 317 -26.80 -5.68 -12.55
C PRO A 317 -27.60 -5.49 -13.85
N GLU A 318 -28.49 -4.49 -13.91
CA GLU A 318 -29.28 -4.19 -15.09
C GLU A 318 -28.42 -3.78 -16.29
N ILE A 319 -27.30 -3.09 -16.06
CA ILE A 319 -26.36 -2.69 -17.12
C ILE A 319 -25.55 -3.91 -17.60
N VAL A 320 -25.26 -4.85 -16.70
CA VAL A 320 -24.59 -6.11 -17.05
C VAL A 320 -25.49 -6.93 -17.99
N GLU A 321 -26.79 -7.04 -17.69
CA GLU A 321 -27.76 -7.75 -18.52
C GLU A 321 -27.86 -7.15 -19.93
N ILE A 322 -28.00 -5.82 -20.03
CA ILE A 322 -28.04 -5.10 -21.32
C ILE A 322 -26.74 -5.34 -22.11
N THR A 323 -25.58 -5.22 -21.45
CA THR A 323 -24.27 -5.43 -22.07
C THR A 323 -24.10 -6.86 -22.58
N ASN A 324 -24.71 -7.83 -21.93
CA ASN A 324 -24.63 -9.22 -22.34
C ASN A 324 -25.27 -9.46 -23.72
N GLN A 325 -26.30 -8.68 -24.07
CA GLN A 325 -26.98 -8.74 -25.37
C GLN A 325 -26.16 -8.14 -26.53
N VAL A 326 -25.17 -7.29 -26.23
CA VAL A 326 -24.33 -6.63 -27.25
C VAL A 326 -23.31 -7.62 -27.84
N ARG A 327 -23.25 -7.76 -29.17
CA ARG A 327 -22.37 -8.73 -29.86
C ARG A 327 -20.88 -8.35 -29.91
N HIS A 328 -20.52 -7.10 -29.59
CA HIS A 328 -19.13 -6.63 -29.67
C HIS A 328 -18.27 -7.12 -28.49
N ARG A 329 -17.00 -7.42 -28.79
CA ARG A 329 -16.02 -7.90 -27.79
C ARG A 329 -15.58 -6.82 -26.80
N ILE A 330 -15.66 -5.54 -27.13
CA ILE A 330 -15.30 -4.42 -26.23
C ILE A 330 -16.28 -3.28 -26.49
N VAL A 331 -16.90 -2.73 -25.43
CA VAL A 331 -17.86 -1.62 -25.52
C VAL A 331 -17.34 -0.47 -24.67
N TYR A 332 -16.77 0.56 -25.29
CA TYR A 332 -16.40 1.77 -24.56
C TYR A 332 -17.60 2.73 -24.54
N LEU A 333 -18.01 3.11 -23.33
CA LEU A 333 -19.04 4.08 -22.95
C LEU A 333 -20.50 3.62 -22.99
N MET A 334 -21.10 3.62 -21.79
CA MET A 334 -22.47 4.08 -21.62
C MET A 334 -22.45 5.24 -20.61
N GLU A 335 -23.05 6.37 -20.98
CA GLU A 335 -23.47 7.39 -20.01
C GLU A 335 -24.92 7.04 -19.63
N LYS A 336 -25.17 6.73 -18.35
CA LYS A 336 -26.52 6.42 -17.86
C LYS A 336 -27.25 7.74 -17.58
N LEU A 337 -28.42 7.93 -18.19
CA LEU A 337 -29.37 9.00 -17.85
C LEU A 337 -29.87 8.87 -16.41
#